data_AF-A0A330L9T9-F1
#
_entry.id   AF-A0A330L9T9-F1
#
_cell.length_a   1.000
_cell.length_b   1.000
_cell.length_c   1.000
_cell.angle_alpha   90.00
_cell.angle_beta   90.00
_cell.angle_gamma   90.00
#
_symmetry.space_group_name_H-M   'P 1'
#
loop_
_entity.id
_entity.type
_entity.pdbx_description
1 polymer ?
#
loop_
_entity_poly.entity_id
_entity_poly.type
_entity_poly.pdbx_seq_one_letter_code
_entity_poly.pdbx_strand_id
1 'polypeptide(L)'
;MLSETALAPGDEIAISLRLPHQRVSTFIDRATVRWVKDSVFGVEFSLLSPIAVTRLGKCVIRGIHPSPPLSATDTSAQPLR
;
A
#
# COMPACT_ATOMS: atom_id res chain seq x y z
N MET A 1 -19.29 -15.34 1.04
CA MET A 1 -18.96 -14.63 2.30
C MET A 1 -17.47 -14.35 2.30
N LEU A 2 -17.05 -13.12 2.59
CA LEU A 2 -15.65 -12.83 2.90
C LEU A 2 -15.47 -13.22 4.37
N SER A 3 -14.76 -14.32 4.61
CA SER A 3 -14.37 -14.68 5.98
C SER A 3 -13.22 -13.77 6.37
N GLU A 4 -13.41 -12.98 7.42
CA GLU A 4 -12.33 -12.22 8.03
C GLU A 4 -11.45 -13.21 8.79
N THR A 5 -10.49 -13.79 8.09
CA THR A 5 -9.48 -14.66 8.71
C THR A 5 -8.48 -13.77 9.42
N ALA A 6 -8.34 -13.94 10.74
CA ALA A 6 -7.29 -13.29 11.50
C ALA A 6 -5.92 -13.80 11.03
N LEU A 7 -5.15 -12.95 10.37
CA LEU A 7 -3.77 -13.25 9.99
C LEU A 7 -2.86 -13.10 11.20
N ALA A 8 -1.88 -14.00 11.31
CA ALA A 8 -0.86 -13.99 12.35
C ALA A 8 0.56 -13.94 11.75
N PRO A 9 1.57 -13.46 12.49
CA PRO A 9 2.97 -13.56 12.05
C PRO A 9 3.36 -15.01 11.74
N GLY A 10 3.98 -15.22 10.57
CA GLY A 10 4.33 -16.54 10.04
C GLY A 10 3.37 -17.05 8.97
N ASP A 11 2.16 -16.50 8.88
CA ASP A 11 1.21 -16.90 7.84
C ASP A 11 1.72 -16.55 6.44
N GLU A 12 1.45 -17.44 5.49
CA GLU A 12 1.74 -17.24 4.08
C GLU A 12 0.48 -16.86 3.32
N ILE A 13 0.57 -15.75 2.59
CA ILE A 13 -0.55 -15.19 1.83
C ILE A 13 -0.12 -14.87 0.40
N ALA A 14 -1.09 -14.94 -0.50
CA ALA A 14 -0.98 -14.37 -1.85
C ALA A 14 -1.63 -12.98 -1.85
N ILE A 15 -1.03 -12.02 -2.56
CA ILE A 15 -1.49 -10.63 -2.57
C ILE A 15 -1.68 -10.15 -4.01
N SER A 16 -2.82 -9.52 -4.28
CA SER A 16 -3.05 -8.77 -5.51
C SER A 16 -3.00 -7.28 -5.22
N LEU A 17 -1.98 -6.60 -5.74
CA LEU A 17 -1.76 -5.17 -5.52
C LEU A 17 -2.19 -4.35 -6.73
N ARG A 18 -3.02 -3.33 -6.50
CA ARG A 18 -3.31 -2.30 -7.50
C ARG A 18 -2.38 -1.11 -7.28
N LEU A 19 -1.28 -1.07 -8.03
CA LEU A 19 -0.29 0.00 -7.90
C LEU A 19 -0.79 1.30 -8.56
N PRO A 20 -0.44 2.47 -8.00
CA PRO A 20 -0.65 3.76 -8.66
C PRO A 20 -0.15 3.74 -10.10
N HIS A 21 -0.93 4.33 -11.01
CA HIS A 21 -0.63 4.42 -12.45
C HIS A 21 -0.56 3.08 -13.20
N GLN A 22 -0.98 1.97 -12.58
CA GLN A 22 -1.11 0.68 -13.25
C GLN A 22 -2.58 0.29 -13.42
N ARG A 23 -2.95 -0.02 -14.66
CA ARG A 23 -4.30 -0.53 -14.98
C ARG A 23 -4.48 -2.00 -14.59
N VAL A 24 -3.38 -2.75 -14.53
CA VAL A 24 -3.37 -4.19 -14.24
C VAL A 24 -2.81 -4.43 -12.85
N SER A 25 -3.44 -5.32 -12.08
CA SER A 25 -2.93 -5.74 -10.78
C SER A 25 -1.56 -6.41 -10.91
N THR A 26 -0.72 -6.19 -9.90
CA THR A 26 0.52 -6.91 -9.71
C THR A 26 0.27 -8.01 -8.70
N PHE A 27 0.48 -9.26 -9.10
CA PHE A 27 0.32 -10.42 -8.23
C PHE A 27 1.64 -10.75 -7.52
N ILE A 28 1.52 -11.06 -6.23
CA ILE A 28 2.59 -11.58 -5.38
C ILE A 28 2.12 -12.94 -4.91
N ASP A 29 2.76 -13.99 -5.41
CA ASP A 29 2.31 -15.36 -5.19
C ASP A 29 2.57 -15.82 -3.75
N ARG A 30 3.65 -15.31 -3.14
CA ARG A 30 4.04 -15.66 -1.78
C ARG A 30 4.57 -14.47 -1.01
N ALA A 31 3.84 -14.09 0.04
CA ALA A 31 4.26 -13.14 1.06
C ALA A 31 4.06 -13.73 2.46
N THR A 32 4.98 -13.44 3.37
CA THR A 32 4.88 -13.89 4.77
C THR A 32 4.49 -12.72 5.65
N VAL A 33 3.51 -12.90 6.52
CA VAL A 33 3.14 -11.91 7.54
C VAL A 33 4.26 -11.84 8.58
N ARG A 34 4.83 -10.66 8.78
CA ARG A 34 5.92 -10.40 9.73
C ARG A 34 5.43 -9.79 11.03
N TRP A 35 4.44 -8.90 10.95
CA TRP A 35 3.83 -8.28 12.13
C TRP A 35 2.39 -7.89 11.84
N VAL A 36 1.61 -7.77 12.92
CA VAL A 36 0.20 -7.34 12.89
C VAL A 36 0.00 -6.28 13.96
N LYS A 37 -0.62 -5.17 13.57
CA LYS A 37 -0.95 -4.08 14.49
C LYS A 37 -2.18 -3.34 14.00
N ASP A 38 -3.24 -3.28 14.80
CA ASP A 38 -4.44 -2.47 14.52
C ASP A 38 -5.01 -2.69 13.11
N SER A 39 -5.14 -3.94 12.68
CA SER A 39 -5.56 -4.35 11.31
C SER A 39 -4.62 -3.93 10.18
N VAL A 40 -3.41 -3.49 10.51
CA VAL A 40 -2.29 -3.28 9.59
C VAL A 40 -1.37 -4.49 9.67
N PHE A 41 -1.03 -5.02 8.50
CA PHE A 41 -0.18 -6.21 8.36
C PHE A 41 1.12 -5.82 7.67
N GLY A 42 2.24 -6.05 8.35
CA GLY A 42 3.56 -6.02 7.72
C GLY A 42 3.81 -7.35 7.04
N VAL A 43 4.13 -7.33 5.75
CA VAL A 43 4.37 -8.53 4.95
C VAL A 43 5.72 -8.43 4.26
N GLU A 44 6.41 -9.57 4.13
CA GLU A 44 7.64 -9.69 3.36
C GLU A 44 7.38 -10.51 2.10
N PHE A 45 7.82 -10.02 0.95
CA PHE A 45 7.65 -10.72 -0.32
C PHE A 45 8.79 -11.71 -0.53
N SER A 46 8.48 -13.00 -0.59
CA SER A 46 9.50 -14.05 -0.73
C SER A 46 9.72 -14.47 -2.19
N LEU A 47 8.68 -14.37 -3.03
CA LEU A 47 8.74 -14.79 -4.44
C LEU A 47 8.11 -13.72 -5.34
N LEU A 48 8.94 -12.80 -5.82
CA LEU A 48 8.52 -11.80 -6.79
C LEU A 48 8.88 -12.24 -8.21
N SER A 49 7.88 -12.21 -9.09
CA SER A 49 8.14 -12.32 -10.53
C SER A 49 8.97 -11.11 -11.02
N PRO A 50 9.78 -11.25 -12.09
CA PRO A 50 10.57 -10.14 -12.63
C PRO A 50 9.73 -8.89 -12.98
N ILE A 51 8.48 -9.12 -13.43
CA ILE A 51 7.55 -8.04 -13.72
C ILE A 51 7.06 -7.34 -12.45
N ALA A 52 6.81 -8.09 -11.37
CA ALA A 52 6.43 -7.52 -10.07
C ALA A 52 7.56 -6.66 -9.49
N VAL A 53 8.81 -7.15 -9.53
CA VAL A 53 9.99 -6.37 -9.11
C VAL A 53 10.07 -5.03 -9.85
N THR A 54 9.97 -5.07 -11.18
CA THR A 54 10.04 -3.87 -12.03
C THR A 54 8.92 -2.87 -11.70
N ARG A 55 7.70 -3.38 -11.51
CA ARG A 55 6.51 -2.57 -11.25
C ARG A 55 6.56 -1.94 -9.85
N LEU A 56 6.94 -2.72 -8.84
CA LEU A 56 7.12 -2.26 -7.46
C LEU A 56 8.24 -1.23 -7.37
N GLY A 57 9.40 -1.47 -7.98
CA GLY A 57 10.50 -0.51 -8.00
C GLY A 57 10.11 0.84 -8.60
N LYS A 58 9.42 0.83 -9.75
CA LYS A 58 8.88 2.06 -10.36
C LYS A 58 7.87 2.78 -9.45
N CYS A 59 7.02 2.03 -8.76
CA CYS A 59 6.04 2.58 -7.84
C CYS A 59 6.70 3.28 -6.65
N VAL A 60 7.69 2.63 -6.02
CA VAL A 60 8.41 3.19 -4.87
C VAL A 60 9.15 4.47 -5.29
N ILE A 61 9.86 4.46 -6.41
CA ILE A 61 10.59 5.64 -6.91
C ILE A 61 9.64 6.81 -7.18
N ARG A 62 8.46 6.55 -7.75
CA ARG A 62 7.47 7.60 -8.07
C ARG A 62 6.72 8.11 -6.84
N GLY A 63 6.51 7.24 -5.84
CA GLY A 63 5.90 7.61 -4.56
C GLY A 63 6.80 8.47 -3.67
N ILE A 64 8.09 8.62 -4.00
CA ILE A 64 9.02 9.53 -3.33
C ILE A 64 8.78 10.99 -3.76
N HIS A 65 7.94 11.27 -4.76
CA HIS A 65 7.53 12.66 -5.01
C HIS A 65 6.68 13.13 -3.82
N PRO A 66 7.14 14.11 -3.01
CA PRO A 66 6.35 14.60 -1.90
C PRO A 66 5.04 15.13 -2.46
N SER A 67 3.92 14.64 -1.95
CA SER A 67 2.64 15.33 -2.08
C SER A 67 2.88 16.77 -1.63
N PRO A 68 2.54 17.81 -2.41
CA PRO A 68 2.53 19.15 -1.87
C PRO A 68 1.63 19.14 -0.63
N PRO A 69 2.02 19.81 0.48
CA PRO A 69 1.19 19.84 1.66
C PRO A 69 -0.20 20.30 1.23
N LEU A 70 -1.23 19.54 1.64
CA LEU A 70 -2.62 19.95 1.46
C LEU A 70 -2.70 21.40 1.92
N SER A 71 -2.98 22.33 1.00
CA SER A 71 -3.30 23.70 1.34
C SER A 71 -4.43 23.61 2.34
N ALA A 72 -4.12 23.96 3.58
CA ALA A 72 -5.09 24.07 4.64
C ALA A 72 -6.26 24.88 4.09
N THR A 73 -7.43 24.26 4.09
CA THR A 73 -8.71 24.94 4.16
C THR A 73 -8.59 26.03 5.22
N ASP A 74 -8.34 27.27 4.78
CA ASP A 74 -8.59 28.43 5.60
C ASP A 74 -10.08 28.74 5.49
N THR A 75 -10.83 27.97 6.28
CA THR A 75 -12.21 28.27 6.62
C THR A 75 -12.21 29.48 7.53
N SER A 76 -12.82 30.56 7.04
CA SER A 76 -13.53 31.58 7.82
C SER A 76 -12.73 32.43 8.80
N ALA A 77 -12.51 33.69 8.42
CA ALA A 77 -12.97 34.83 9.21
C ALA A 77 -12.93 36.13 8.38
N GLN A 78 -14.09 36.64 7.98
CA GLN A 78 -14.25 38.10 7.90
C GLN A 78 -14.31 38.63 9.34
N PRO A 79 -13.58 39.72 9.62
CA PRO A 79 -14.15 40.75 10.47
C PRO A 79 -14.05 42.14 9.83
N LEU A 80 -15.03 42.96 10.24
CA LEU A 80 -15.35 44.33 9.87
C LEU A 80 -14.17 45.27 9.59
N ARG A 81 -14.29 46.07 8.51
CA ARG A 81 -14.32 47.54 8.58
C ARG A 81 -14.94 48.17 7.34
#